data_AF-A0A950YW38-F1
#
_entry.id   AF-A0A950YW38-F1
#
_cell.length_a   1.000
_cell.length_b   1.000
_cell.length_c   1.000
_cell.angle_alpha   90.00
_cell.angle_beta   90.00
_cell.angle_gamma   90.00
#
_symmetry.space_group_name_H-M   'P 1'
#
loop_
_entity.id
_entity.type
_entity.pdbx_description
1 polymer ?
#
loop_
_entity_poly.entity_id
_entity_poly.type
_entity_poly.pdbx_seq_one_letter_code
_entity_poly.pdbx_strand_id
1 'polypeptide(L)'
;FMDGTTREIKRGERVEFPYRIVHQPATTKNAAGYYLQPDLEWLDLLAGSEGTLGIVTEAELALLPEPPAILSGVVFFPSEESALDAVDIWRLIAGLRLLESMDTRALDLLRPRYPEMSSGARAALLVEQDLASEDDPEVDTWADRLNAQSALEEESWFGFRPSDRERFRAFRHTLPAMIVERARRGNCRKFSTDFAVPLACNRDLYNFYRERCESVFPNQYTIFGHIGDANVHVNLMPDSSEGDERAEALMEDFAHYVVSLGGTVAAEHGIGKHKANLLKLMYSADEIEAMRDVKRHLDPQWLLGQGTIFGPSKN
;
A
#
# COMPACT_ATOMS: atom_id res chain seq x y z
N PHE A 1 -15.32 -13.81 -26.65
CA PHE A 1 -14.17 -13.52 -25.75
C PHE A 1 -13.23 -14.72 -25.78
N MET A 2 -11.93 -14.47 -25.99
CA MET A 2 -10.89 -15.45 -26.37
C MET A 2 -11.06 -16.10 -27.76
N ASP A 3 -11.69 -15.37 -28.68
CA ASP A 3 -11.84 -15.68 -30.11
C ASP A 3 -10.90 -14.83 -31.00
N GLY A 4 -10.02 -14.03 -30.39
CA GLY A 4 -9.11 -13.11 -31.06
C GLY A 4 -9.73 -11.76 -31.45
N THR A 5 -10.94 -11.46 -30.98
CA THR A 5 -11.58 -10.15 -31.23
C THR A 5 -11.10 -9.07 -30.26
N THR A 6 -10.98 -7.84 -30.77
CA THR A 6 -10.75 -6.63 -29.98
C THR A 6 -12.08 -5.97 -29.68
N ARG A 7 -12.25 -5.45 -28.45
CA ARG A 7 -13.43 -4.72 -28.02
C ARG A 7 -13.02 -3.36 -27.45
N GLU A 8 -13.73 -2.31 -27.85
CA GLU A 8 -13.70 -1.01 -27.18
C GLU A 8 -14.70 -1.03 -26.02
N ILE A 9 -14.28 -0.58 -24.84
CA ILE A 9 -15.08 -0.58 -23.62
C ILE A 9 -15.10 0.84 -23.06
N LYS A 10 -16.31 1.36 -22.83
CA LYS A 10 -16.53 2.69 -22.25
C LYS A 10 -17.02 2.59 -20.81
N ARG A 11 -16.74 3.64 -20.05
CA ARG A 11 -17.31 3.82 -18.70
C ARG A 11 -18.84 3.80 -18.77
N GLY A 12 -19.49 3.08 -17.87
CA GLY A 12 -20.93 2.85 -17.87
C GLY A 12 -21.38 1.57 -18.60
N GLU A 13 -20.50 0.90 -19.34
CA GLU A 13 -20.84 -0.38 -19.98
C GLU A 13 -20.86 -1.51 -18.97
N ARG A 14 -22.07 -2.03 -18.70
CA ARG A 14 -22.29 -3.16 -17.79
C ARG A 14 -21.89 -4.48 -18.44
N VAL A 15 -21.49 -5.44 -17.60
CA VAL A 15 -21.32 -6.82 -18.06
C VAL A 15 -22.68 -7.46 -18.40
N GLU A 16 -22.74 -8.22 -19.49
CA GLU A 16 -23.98 -8.80 -20.02
C GLU A 16 -24.06 -10.32 -19.81
N PHE A 17 -23.53 -10.81 -18.69
CA PHE A 17 -23.60 -12.22 -18.32
C PHE A 17 -23.88 -12.36 -16.82
N PRO A 18 -24.51 -13.47 -16.39
CA PRO A 18 -24.78 -13.69 -14.97
C PRO A 18 -23.47 -13.89 -14.20
N TYR A 19 -23.37 -13.25 -13.04
CA TYR A 19 -22.29 -13.44 -12.08
C TYR A 19 -22.87 -13.45 -10.66
N ARG A 20 -22.09 -13.99 -9.72
CA ARG A 20 -22.42 -13.96 -8.29
C ARG A 20 -21.64 -12.82 -7.63
N ILE A 21 -22.29 -12.11 -6.72
CA ILE A 21 -21.67 -11.01 -5.96
C ILE A 21 -20.68 -11.61 -4.97
N VAL A 22 -19.53 -10.96 -4.82
CA VAL A 22 -18.49 -11.29 -3.85
C VAL A 22 -18.29 -10.12 -2.91
N HIS A 23 -18.17 -10.35 -1.61
CA HIS A 23 -17.95 -9.27 -0.66
C HIS A 23 -16.66 -8.49 -1.00
N GLN A 24 -16.57 -7.24 -0.53
CA GLN A 24 -15.36 -6.43 -0.64
C GLN A 24 -14.92 -6.01 0.76
N PRO A 25 -13.61 -6.02 1.06
CA PRO A 25 -13.09 -5.49 2.30
C PRO A 25 -13.35 -3.98 2.38
N ALA A 26 -13.57 -3.46 3.59
CA ALA A 26 -13.86 -2.04 3.80
C ALA A 26 -12.55 -1.21 3.86
N THR A 27 -11.70 -1.38 2.86
CA THR A 27 -10.37 -0.76 2.75
C THR A 27 -10.38 0.32 1.67
N THR A 28 -9.47 1.30 1.75
CA THR A 28 -9.32 2.31 0.69
C THR A 28 -8.68 1.73 -0.58
N LYS A 29 -7.88 0.67 -0.42
CA LYS A 29 -7.20 -0.06 -1.50
C LYS A 29 -7.52 -1.55 -1.42
N ASN A 30 -7.85 -2.16 -2.55
CA ASN A 30 -8.00 -3.60 -2.68
C ASN A 30 -7.74 -4.03 -4.13
N ALA A 31 -6.79 -4.94 -4.32
CA ALA A 31 -6.47 -5.60 -5.58
C ALA A 31 -6.57 -7.13 -5.45
N ALA A 32 -7.28 -7.64 -4.44
CA ALA A 32 -7.40 -9.06 -4.17
C ALA A 32 -8.59 -9.70 -4.90
N GLY A 33 -8.31 -10.41 -5.99
CA GLY A 33 -9.34 -11.12 -6.76
C GLY A 33 -10.16 -10.19 -7.65
N TYR A 34 -11.29 -10.69 -8.15
CA TYR A 34 -12.14 -9.90 -9.05
C TYR A 34 -13.14 -9.04 -8.27
N TYR A 35 -13.34 -7.82 -8.76
CA TYR A 35 -14.38 -6.92 -8.26
C TYR A 35 -15.74 -7.35 -8.82
N LEU A 36 -16.50 -8.12 -8.03
CA LEU A 36 -17.83 -8.63 -8.42
C LEU A 36 -18.92 -8.02 -7.53
N GLN A 37 -19.30 -6.78 -7.82
CA GLN A 37 -20.33 -6.01 -7.09
C GLN A 37 -21.60 -5.82 -7.94
N PRO A 38 -22.73 -5.41 -7.34
CA PRO A 38 -23.93 -5.04 -8.10
C PRO A 38 -23.62 -4.01 -9.19
N ASP A 39 -24.35 -4.10 -10.31
CA ASP A 39 -24.20 -3.20 -11.46
C ASP A 39 -22.80 -3.18 -12.11
N LEU A 40 -22.02 -4.27 -11.94
CA LEU A 40 -20.66 -4.45 -12.45
C LEU A 40 -20.44 -3.92 -13.88
N GLU A 41 -19.52 -2.97 -14.01
CA GLU A 41 -19.03 -2.48 -15.30
C GLU A 41 -17.84 -3.32 -15.80
N TRP A 42 -17.64 -3.31 -17.11
CA TRP A 42 -16.47 -3.96 -17.71
C TRP A 42 -15.15 -3.38 -17.22
N LEU A 43 -15.07 -2.08 -16.97
CA LEU A 43 -13.85 -1.44 -16.47
C LEU A 43 -13.50 -1.93 -15.06
N ASP A 44 -14.51 -2.07 -14.19
CA ASP A 44 -14.30 -2.59 -12.83
C ASP A 44 -13.84 -4.04 -12.84
N LEU A 45 -14.37 -4.85 -13.77
CA LEU A 45 -13.98 -6.26 -13.91
C LEU A 45 -12.55 -6.42 -14.46
N LEU A 46 -12.13 -5.57 -15.40
CA LEU A 46 -10.82 -5.64 -16.03
C LEU A 46 -9.72 -4.99 -15.17
N ALA A 47 -10.04 -3.91 -14.46
CA ALA A 47 -9.13 -3.29 -13.52
C ALA A 47 -8.84 -4.25 -12.36
N GLY A 48 -7.57 -4.56 -12.12
CA GLY A 48 -7.18 -5.54 -11.11
C GLY A 48 -7.36 -7.01 -11.51
N SER A 49 -7.79 -7.31 -12.74
CA SER A 49 -7.92 -8.70 -13.22
C SER A 49 -6.56 -9.40 -13.46
N GLU A 50 -5.44 -8.70 -13.32
CA GLU A 50 -4.08 -9.22 -13.50
C GLU A 50 -3.86 -9.94 -14.86
N GLY A 51 -4.52 -9.45 -15.92
CA GLY A 51 -4.42 -10.03 -17.27
C GLY A 51 -5.06 -11.41 -17.43
N THR A 52 -5.83 -11.87 -16.44
CA THR A 52 -6.49 -13.19 -16.48
C THR A 52 -7.80 -13.18 -17.29
N LEU A 53 -8.39 -12.02 -17.57
CA LEU A 53 -9.67 -11.89 -18.28
C LEU A 53 -9.55 -11.27 -19.67
N GLY A 54 -8.40 -10.69 -20.00
CA GLY A 54 -8.14 -10.06 -21.28
C GLY A 54 -6.77 -9.41 -21.33
N ILE A 55 -6.41 -8.88 -22.50
CA ILE A 55 -5.19 -8.09 -22.70
C ILE A 55 -5.62 -6.66 -23.00
N VAL A 56 -5.25 -5.73 -22.14
CA VAL A 56 -5.48 -4.29 -22.37
C VAL A 56 -4.38 -3.79 -23.30
N THR A 57 -4.77 -3.30 -24.48
CA THR A 57 -3.83 -2.77 -25.49
C THR A 57 -3.77 -1.25 -25.48
N GLU A 58 -4.88 -0.59 -25.17
CA GLU A 58 -5.04 0.86 -25.14
C GLU A 58 -5.96 1.25 -23.97
N ALA A 59 -5.74 2.43 -23.39
CA ALA A 59 -6.59 2.98 -22.35
C ALA A 59 -6.68 4.50 -22.48
N GLU A 60 -7.90 5.03 -22.41
CA GLU A 60 -8.16 6.47 -22.31
C GLU A 60 -8.40 6.82 -20.84
N LEU A 61 -7.65 7.80 -20.32
CA LEU A 61 -7.69 8.20 -18.92
C LEU A 61 -8.15 9.64 -18.79
N ALA A 62 -9.06 9.89 -17.84
CA ALA A 62 -9.37 11.25 -17.41
C ALA A 62 -8.22 11.79 -16.56
N LEU A 63 -7.76 13.00 -16.85
CA LEU A 63 -6.75 13.70 -16.07
C LEU A 63 -7.42 14.69 -15.11
N LEU A 64 -6.83 14.84 -13.92
CA LEU A 64 -7.20 15.91 -12.99
C LEU A 64 -6.50 17.21 -13.37
N PRO A 65 -7.10 18.39 -13.10
CA PRO A 65 -6.40 19.67 -13.23
C PRO A 65 -5.13 19.70 -12.38
N GLU A 66 -4.09 20.37 -12.86
CA GLU A 66 -2.90 20.62 -12.07
C GLU A 66 -3.23 21.58 -10.92
N PRO A 67 -2.91 21.25 -9.66
CA PRO A 67 -3.18 22.11 -8.51
C PRO A 67 -2.32 23.39 -8.60
N PRO A 68 -2.86 24.57 -8.24
CA PRO A 68 -2.12 25.83 -8.33
C PRO A 68 -0.82 25.86 -7.51
N ALA A 69 -0.85 25.24 -6.32
CA ALA A 69 0.30 25.08 -5.47
C ALA A 69 0.27 23.71 -4.78
N ILE A 70 1.46 23.21 -4.45
CA ILE A 70 1.67 21.94 -3.75
C ILE A 70 2.63 22.21 -2.62
N LEU A 71 2.15 22.17 -1.38
CA LEU A 71 3.03 22.12 -0.22
C LEU A 71 3.45 20.67 -0.03
N SER A 72 4.76 20.40 -0.08
CA SER A 72 5.32 19.10 0.26
C SER A 72 6.17 19.21 1.51
N GLY A 73 6.18 18.16 2.34
CA GLY A 73 6.99 18.15 3.54
C GLY A 73 7.43 16.76 4.00
N VAL A 74 8.53 16.75 4.74
CA VAL A 74 9.01 15.61 5.54
C VAL A 74 9.03 16.08 6.99
N VAL A 75 8.04 15.61 7.75
CA VAL A 75 7.87 15.97 9.15
C VAL A 75 8.50 14.90 10.03
N PHE A 76 9.42 15.29 10.91
CA PHE A 76 10.05 14.38 11.86
C PHE A 76 9.36 14.40 13.22
N PHE A 77 9.35 13.25 13.88
CA PHE A 77 8.71 13.07 15.18
C PHE A 77 9.69 12.42 16.18
N PRO A 78 9.62 12.80 17.46
CA PRO A 78 10.47 12.22 18.51
C PRO A 78 10.04 10.79 18.91
N SER A 79 8.84 10.36 18.51
CA SER A 79 8.35 9.00 18.72
C SER A 79 7.40 8.56 17.60
N GLU A 80 7.33 7.25 17.35
CA GLU A 80 6.33 6.68 16.43
C GLU A 80 4.90 6.93 16.91
N GLU A 81 4.67 7.02 18.23
CA GLU A 81 3.34 7.32 18.79
C GLU A 81 2.84 8.71 18.40
N SER A 82 3.70 9.74 18.53
CA SER A 82 3.35 11.10 18.12
C SER A 82 3.07 11.23 16.62
N ALA A 83 3.76 10.43 15.79
CA ALA A 83 3.47 10.35 14.36
C ALA A 83 2.09 9.69 14.10
N LEU A 84 1.72 8.64 14.85
CA LEU A 84 0.41 8.01 14.73
C LEU A 84 -0.72 8.96 15.17
N ASP A 85 -0.51 9.74 16.24
CA ASP A 85 -1.44 10.77 16.69
C ASP A 85 -1.67 11.84 15.61
N ALA A 86 -0.60 12.28 14.95
CA ALA A 86 -0.69 13.15 13.79
C ALA A 86 -1.47 12.50 12.63
N VAL A 87 -1.20 11.23 12.31
CA VAL A 87 -1.88 10.51 11.22
C VAL A 87 -3.40 10.43 11.42
N ASP A 88 -3.88 10.24 12.65
CA ASP A 88 -5.31 10.13 12.95
C ASP A 88 -6.06 11.44 12.66
N ILE A 89 -5.38 12.57 12.82
CA ILE A 89 -5.96 13.90 12.60
C ILE A 89 -5.70 14.38 11.16
N TRP A 90 -4.47 14.25 10.68
CA TRP A 90 -4.03 14.85 9.43
C TRP A 90 -4.66 14.21 8.20
N ARG A 91 -5.04 12.93 8.25
CA ARG A 91 -5.80 12.27 7.18
C ARG A 91 -7.10 12.97 6.81
N LEU A 92 -7.64 13.83 7.68
CA LEU A 92 -8.87 14.58 7.47
C LEU A 92 -8.62 15.99 6.92
N ILE A 93 -7.36 16.41 6.75
CA ILE A 93 -7.00 17.71 6.21
C ILE A 93 -7.46 17.79 4.75
N ALA A 94 -8.19 18.85 4.42
CA ALA A 94 -8.66 19.10 3.07
C ALA A 94 -7.47 19.31 2.11
N GLY A 95 -7.52 18.66 0.95
CA GLY A 95 -6.46 18.73 -0.06
C GLY A 95 -5.21 17.92 0.27
N LEU A 96 -5.15 17.20 1.40
CA LEU A 96 -4.03 16.31 1.66
C LEU A 96 -4.08 15.13 0.68
N ARG A 97 -3.08 15.03 -0.20
CA ARG A 97 -3.01 14.00 -1.26
C ARG A 97 -2.03 12.86 -0.95
N LEU A 98 -1.06 13.11 -0.06
CA LEU A 98 -0.03 12.15 0.31
C LEU A 98 0.15 12.19 1.82
N LEU A 99 0.14 11.00 2.43
CA LEU A 99 0.48 10.79 3.83
C LEU A 99 1.17 9.42 3.95
N GLU A 100 2.50 9.44 3.95
CA GLU A 100 3.33 8.25 4.09
C GLU A 100 4.12 8.27 5.39
N SER A 101 4.30 7.12 6.04
CA SER A 101 5.10 7.00 7.26
C SER A 101 6.43 6.30 7.00
N MET A 102 7.41 6.60 7.87
CA MET A 102 8.65 5.84 8.05
C MET A 102 8.92 5.66 9.54
N ASP A 103 9.16 4.41 9.96
CA ASP A 103 9.47 4.06 11.34
C ASP A 103 10.93 4.39 11.74
N THR A 104 11.25 4.16 13.01
CA THR A 104 12.59 4.43 13.55
C THR A 104 13.68 3.72 12.75
N ARG A 105 13.44 2.46 12.38
CA ARG A 105 14.44 1.60 11.73
C ARG A 105 14.68 2.04 10.29
N ALA A 106 13.63 2.48 9.59
CA ALA A 106 13.75 3.11 8.28
C ALA A 106 14.61 4.37 8.34
N LEU A 107 14.39 5.24 9.33
CA LEU A 107 15.22 6.44 9.52
C LEU A 107 16.67 6.06 9.86
N ASP A 108 16.90 5.07 10.71
CA ASP A 108 18.25 4.59 11.04
C ASP A 108 19.02 4.15 9.78
N LEU A 109 18.36 3.48 8.83
CA LEU A 109 18.95 3.10 7.55
C LEU A 109 19.26 4.33 6.68
N LEU A 110 18.42 5.37 6.72
CA LEU A 110 18.59 6.57 5.89
C LEU A 110 19.66 7.54 6.43
N ARG A 111 19.90 7.58 7.74
CA ARG A 111 20.85 8.54 8.38
C ARG A 111 22.23 8.65 7.69
N PRO A 112 22.90 7.56 7.27
CA PRO A 112 24.21 7.67 6.60
C PRO A 112 24.16 8.42 5.26
N ARG A 113 22.99 8.49 4.61
CA ARG A 113 22.78 9.21 3.34
C ARG A 113 22.19 10.61 3.54
N TYR A 114 21.53 10.84 4.67
CA TYR A 114 20.87 12.10 5.03
C TYR A 114 21.33 12.55 6.43
N PRO A 115 22.60 12.97 6.58
CA PRO A 115 23.14 13.39 7.87
C PRO A 115 22.50 14.68 8.40
N GLU A 116 21.78 15.43 7.57
CA GLU A 116 21.00 16.60 7.96
C GLU A 116 19.66 16.25 8.62
N MET A 117 19.24 14.99 8.58
CA MET A 117 18.07 14.52 9.32
C MET A 117 18.32 14.63 10.82
N SER A 118 17.30 15.05 11.57
CA SER A 118 17.37 15.16 13.01
C SER A 118 17.89 13.88 13.69
N SER A 119 18.80 14.07 14.63
CA SER A 119 19.24 13.00 15.54
C SER A 119 18.14 12.56 16.53
N GLY A 120 17.15 13.43 16.78
CA GLY A 120 15.98 13.15 17.60
C GLY A 120 14.88 12.39 16.88
N ALA A 121 14.89 12.35 15.54
CA ALA A 121 13.86 11.70 14.74
C ALA A 121 13.79 10.19 14.99
N ARG A 122 12.61 9.75 15.41
CA ARG A 122 12.20 8.35 15.57
C ARG A 122 11.08 7.94 14.62
N ALA A 123 10.39 8.88 14.01
CA ALA A 123 9.49 8.61 12.90
C ALA A 123 9.47 9.80 11.95
N ALA A 124 9.04 9.58 10.72
CA ALA A 124 8.78 10.64 9.77
C ALA A 124 7.43 10.44 9.08
N LEU A 125 6.74 11.54 8.80
CA LEU A 125 5.60 11.59 7.90
C LEU A 125 5.96 12.43 6.68
N LEU A 126 5.79 11.86 5.49
CA LEU A 126 5.80 12.61 4.25
C LEU A 126 4.39 13.08 3.97
N VAL A 127 4.24 14.36 3.64
CA VAL A 127 2.95 14.99 3.39
C VAL A 127 2.99 15.77 2.09
N GLU A 128 1.89 15.74 1.33
CA GLU A 128 1.65 16.71 0.26
C GLU A 128 0.21 17.22 0.33
N GLN A 129 0.02 18.53 0.20
CA GLN A 129 -1.29 19.20 0.24
C GLN A 129 -1.50 20.08 -1.01
N ASP A 130 -2.63 19.91 -1.67
CA ASP A 130 -3.18 20.83 -2.68
C ASP A 130 -3.57 22.14 -2.01
N LEU A 131 -3.09 23.25 -2.58
CA LEU A 131 -3.40 24.59 -2.09
C LEU A 131 -3.85 25.48 -3.24
N ALA A 132 -4.64 26.50 -2.92
CA ALA A 132 -5.12 27.46 -3.92
C ALA A 132 -4.00 28.41 -4.40
N SER A 133 -2.96 28.61 -3.59
CA SER A 133 -1.76 29.39 -3.90
C SER A 133 -0.64 29.09 -2.89
N GLU A 134 0.56 29.62 -3.08
CA GLU A 134 1.65 29.52 -2.08
C GLU A 134 1.36 30.36 -0.81
N ASP A 135 0.52 31.40 -0.91
CA ASP A 135 0.08 32.26 0.21
C ASP A 135 -1.26 31.79 0.82
N ASP A 136 -1.63 30.53 0.62
CA ASP A 136 -2.88 29.97 1.16
C ASP A 136 -2.84 29.97 2.70
N PRO A 137 -3.87 30.47 3.41
CA PRO A 137 -3.90 30.48 4.87
C PRO A 137 -3.69 29.12 5.53
N GLU A 138 -3.98 28.02 4.82
CA GLU A 138 -3.70 26.67 5.27
C GLU A 138 -2.21 26.41 5.55
N VAL A 139 -1.31 27.14 4.87
CA VAL A 139 0.15 27.05 5.08
C VAL A 139 0.51 27.44 6.51
N ASP A 140 -0.05 28.54 7.01
CA ASP A 140 0.25 29.04 8.36
C ASP A 140 -0.27 28.09 9.45
N THR A 141 -1.32 27.32 9.16
CA THR A 141 -1.85 26.33 10.11
C THR A 141 -0.92 25.13 10.33
N TRP A 142 0.08 24.91 9.47
CA TRP A 142 1.02 23.80 9.64
C TRP A 142 1.88 23.97 10.89
N ALA A 143 2.29 25.19 11.27
CA ALA A 143 3.01 25.41 12.51
C ALA A 143 2.21 24.92 13.73
N ASP A 144 0.92 25.27 13.78
CA ASP A 144 0.01 24.82 14.84
C ASP A 144 -0.18 23.29 14.82
N ARG A 145 -0.30 22.68 13.63
CA ARG A 145 -0.41 21.21 13.47
C ARG A 145 0.82 20.48 13.99
N LEU A 146 2.01 20.99 13.66
CA LEU A 146 3.28 20.42 14.09
C LEU A 146 3.42 20.48 15.61
N ASN A 147 3.17 21.65 16.19
CA ASN A 147 3.23 21.85 17.64
C ASN A 147 2.21 20.97 18.38
N ALA A 148 0.95 20.93 17.92
CA ALA A 148 -0.11 20.14 18.53
C ALA A 148 0.21 18.63 18.60
N GLN A 149 1.06 18.12 17.69
CA GLN A 149 1.44 16.71 17.61
C GLN A 149 2.88 16.45 18.06
N SER A 150 3.52 17.42 18.73
CA SER A 150 4.91 17.30 19.22
C SER A 150 5.91 16.93 18.11
N ALA A 151 5.67 17.39 16.88
CA ALA A 151 6.61 17.23 15.79
C ALA A 151 7.89 18.06 16.02
N LEU A 152 8.99 17.63 15.42
CA LEU A 152 10.27 18.33 15.45
C LEU A 152 10.24 19.44 14.39
N GLU A 153 9.51 20.52 14.68
CA GLU A 153 9.20 21.61 13.74
C GLU A 153 10.45 22.19 13.07
N GLU A 154 11.44 22.63 13.85
CA GLU A 154 12.65 23.28 13.33
C GLU A 154 13.52 22.36 12.46
N GLU A 155 13.34 21.05 12.60
CA GLU A 155 14.14 20.03 11.91
C GLU A 155 13.39 19.44 10.71
N SER A 156 12.09 19.70 10.61
CA SER A 156 11.21 19.24 9.54
C SER A 156 11.42 20.05 8.27
N TRP A 157 11.20 19.41 7.13
CA TRP A 157 11.45 20.03 5.83
C TRP A 157 10.12 20.33 5.14
N PHE A 158 9.98 21.52 4.59
CA PHE A 158 8.83 21.94 3.79
C PHE A 158 9.28 22.69 2.55
N GLY A 159 8.47 22.66 1.50
CA GLY A 159 8.72 23.44 0.29
C GLY A 159 7.62 23.34 -0.74
N PHE A 160 7.60 24.33 -1.65
CA PHE A 160 6.66 24.43 -2.76
C PHE A 160 7.32 24.12 -4.11
N ARG A 161 8.66 24.16 -4.18
CA ARG A 161 9.37 24.09 -5.45
C ARG A 161 9.42 22.65 -5.96
N PRO A 162 9.44 22.45 -7.29
CA PRO A 162 9.69 21.13 -7.86
C PRO A 162 10.96 20.44 -7.32
N SER A 163 12.00 21.23 -7.01
CA SER A 163 13.24 20.72 -6.42
C SER A 163 13.05 20.16 -5.01
N ASP A 164 12.15 20.75 -4.21
CA ASP A 164 11.86 20.29 -2.85
C ASP A 164 11.12 18.95 -2.91
N ARG A 165 10.12 18.86 -3.80
CA ARG A 165 9.39 17.61 -4.06
C ARG A 165 10.30 16.48 -4.52
N GLU A 166 11.20 16.76 -5.47
CA GLU A 166 12.14 15.74 -5.94
C GLU A 166 13.13 15.33 -4.84
N ARG A 167 13.57 16.26 -3.97
CA ARG A 167 14.38 15.93 -2.79
C ARG A 167 13.64 14.99 -1.85
N PHE A 168 12.39 15.28 -1.51
CA PHE A 168 11.60 14.45 -0.58
C PHE A 168 11.23 13.10 -1.19
N ARG A 169 10.94 13.07 -2.50
CA ARG A 169 10.76 11.84 -3.27
C ARG A 169 12.02 10.99 -3.28
N ALA A 170 13.19 11.59 -3.48
CA ALA A 170 14.47 10.88 -3.44
C ALA A 170 14.76 10.33 -2.03
N PHE A 171 14.46 11.11 -0.98
CA PHE A 171 14.52 10.64 0.41
C PHE A 171 13.67 9.38 0.62
N ARG A 172 12.42 9.41 0.16
CA ARG A 172 11.54 8.23 0.20
C ARG A 172 12.12 7.05 -0.55
N HIS A 173 12.49 7.23 -1.82
CA HIS A 173 12.89 6.12 -2.70
C HIS A 173 14.27 5.54 -2.37
N THR A 174 15.11 6.26 -1.62
CA THR A 174 16.39 5.74 -1.14
C THR A 174 16.19 4.54 -0.22
N LEU A 175 15.14 4.55 0.63
CA LEU A 175 14.90 3.49 1.61
C LEU A 175 14.66 2.10 0.97
N PRO A 176 13.71 1.91 0.02
CA PRO A 176 13.56 0.64 -0.68
C PRO A 176 14.85 0.12 -1.33
N ALA A 177 15.64 1.01 -1.94
CA ALA A 177 16.90 0.64 -2.57
C ALA A 177 17.92 0.12 -1.54
N MET A 178 18.03 0.78 -0.38
CA MET A 178 18.90 0.35 0.71
C MET A 178 18.46 -0.98 1.34
N ILE A 179 17.16 -1.22 1.46
CA ILE A 179 16.60 -2.49 1.95
C ILE A 179 16.99 -3.64 1.00
N VAL A 180 16.84 -3.44 -0.32
CA VAL A 180 17.24 -4.45 -1.32
C VAL A 180 18.74 -4.70 -1.27
N GLU A 181 19.55 -3.65 -1.15
CA GLU A 181 21.00 -3.77 -1.02
C GLU A 181 21.40 -4.55 0.25
N ARG A 182 20.75 -4.26 1.38
CA ARG A 182 20.98 -4.95 2.66
C ARG A 182 20.63 -6.42 2.58
N ALA A 183 19.45 -6.77 2.05
CA ALA A 183 19.03 -8.17 1.88
C ALA A 183 20.02 -8.93 0.97
N ARG A 184 20.46 -8.32 -0.14
CA ARG A 184 21.45 -8.91 -1.05
C ARG A 184 22.80 -9.15 -0.37
N ARG A 185 23.28 -8.20 0.45
CA ARG A 185 24.55 -8.35 1.20
C ARG A 185 24.47 -9.42 2.27
N GLY A 186 23.30 -9.58 2.90
CA GLY A 186 23.04 -10.64 3.87
C GLY A 186 22.89 -12.03 3.25
N ASN A 187 22.73 -12.13 1.93
CA ASN A 187 22.38 -13.37 1.22
C ASN A 187 21.07 -14.00 1.75
N CYS A 188 20.09 -13.16 2.07
CA CYS A 188 18.81 -13.56 2.65
C CYS A 188 17.63 -13.07 1.82
N ARG A 189 16.49 -13.74 1.99
CA ARG A 189 15.27 -13.37 1.28
C ARG A 189 14.62 -12.16 1.96
N LYS A 190 14.23 -11.18 1.14
CA LYS A 190 13.38 -10.07 1.60
C LYS A 190 11.93 -10.53 1.62
N PHE A 191 11.23 -10.26 2.72
CA PHE A 191 9.77 -10.39 2.80
C PHE A 191 9.15 -9.00 2.92
N SER A 192 8.00 -8.79 2.26
CA SER A 192 7.29 -7.51 2.27
C SER A 192 5.80 -7.73 2.35
N THR A 193 5.12 -6.99 3.23
CA THR A 193 3.65 -6.91 3.21
C THR A 193 3.18 -5.88 2.18
N ASP A 194 1.94 -6.06 1.73
CA ASP A 194 1.19 -5.16 0.87
C ASP A 194 -0.30 -5.32 1.25
N PHE A 195 -0.55 -5.07 2.53
CA PHE A 195 -1.82 -5.35 3.21
C PHE A 195 -2.46 -4.04 3.63
N ALA A 196 -3.79 -3.96 3.66
CA ALA A 196 -4.51 -2.79 4.13
C ALA A 196 -5.69 -3.19 5.01
N VAL A 197 -6.08 -2.32 5.93
CA VAL A 197 -7.23 -2.50 6.84
C VAL A 197 -8.18 -1.32 6.73
N PRO A 198 -9.42 -1.41 7.24
CA PRO A 198 -10.26 -0.23 7.40
C PRO A 198 -9.51 0.86 8.16
N LEU A 199 -9.71 2.12 7.79
CA LEU A 199 -8.93 3.24 8.34
C LEU A 199 -8.98 3.31 9.88
N ALA A 200 -10.11 2.93 10.47
CA ALA A 200 -10.29 2.87 11.92
C ALA A 200 -9.35 1.87 12.62
N CYS A 201 -8.85 0.86 11.91
CA CYS A 201 -7.96 -0.17 12.42
C CYS A 201 -6.48 0.10 12.10
N ASN A 202 -6.14 1.27 11.53
CA ASN A 202 -4.78 1.59 11.09
C ASN A 202 -3.76 1.51 12.24
N ARG A 203 -4.09 2.13 13.38
CA ARG A 203 -3.24 2.10 14.58
C ARG A 203 -3.08 0.68 15.13
N ASP A 204 -4.15 -0.10 15.14
CA ASP A 204 -4.13 -1.50 15.59
C ASP A 204 -3.20 -2.35 14.73
N LEU A 205 -3.25 -2.17 13.40
CA LEU A 205 -2.36 -2.87 12.47
C LEU A 205 -0.90 -2.46 12.68
N TYR A 206 -0.62 -1.16 12.76
CA TYR A 206 0.74 -0.66 12.96
C TYR A 206 1.35 -1.20 14.26
N ASN A 207 0.60 -1.13 15.36
CA ASN A 207 1.05 -1.62 16.66
C ASN A 207 1.28 -3.13 16.65
N PHE A 208 0.37 -3.89 16.03
CA PHE A 208 0.54 -5.34 15.85
C PHE A 208 1.82 -5.66 15.06
N TYR A 209 2.04 -5.02 13.90
CA TYR A 209 3.26 -5.20 13.14
C TYR A 209 4.50 -4.89 13.97
N ARG A 210 4.55 -3.73 14.63
CA ARG A 210 5.69 -3.32 15.45
C ARG A 210 6.00 -4.34 16.55
N GLU A 211 5.00 -4.75 17.32
CA GLU A 211 5.18 -5.69 18.43
C GLU A 211 5.69 -7.06 17.95
N ARG A 212 5.05 -7.61 16.91
CA ARG A 212 5.39 -8.93 16.38
C ARG A 212 6.75 -8.92 15.69
N CYS A 213 7.05 -7.88 14.92
CA CYS A 213 8.36 -7.69 14.30
C CYS A 213 9.46 -7.54 15.34
N GLU A 214 9.27 -6.74 16.39
CA GLU A 214 10.29 -6.59 17.44
C GLU A 214 10.50 -7.89 18.22
N SER A 215 9.44 -8.64 18.49
CA SER A 215 9.53 -9.93 19.19
C SER A 215 10.25 -11.01 18.38
N VAL A 216 10.11 -11.02 17.06
CA VAL A 216 10.63 -12.09 16.21
C VAL A 216 11.93 -11.66 15.52
N PHE A 217 11.99 -10.45 14.97
CA PHE A 217 13.09 -9.95 14.15
C PHE A 217 13.65 -8.61 14.68
N PRO A 218 14.09 -8.52 15.95
CA PRO A 218 14.55 -7.26 16.52
C PRO A 218 15.64 -6.61 15.65
N ASN A 219 15.42 -5.36 15.25
CA ASN A 219 16.30 -4.58 14.36
C ASN A 219 16.53 -5.15 12.93
N GLN A 220 15.71 -6.12 12.51
CA GLN A 220 15.77 -6.75 11.19
C GLN A 220 14.51 -6.49 10.35
N TYR A 221 13.81 -5.40 10.63
CA TYR A 221 12.65 -4.96 9.88
C TYR A 221 12.62 -3.44 9.72
N THR A 222 11.76 -2.98 8.81
CA THR A 222 11.32 -1.59 8.71
C THR A 222 9.83 -1.58 8.40
N ILE A 223 9.13 -0.54 8.86
CA ILE A 223 7.73 -0.29 8.55
C ILE A 223 7.64 1.09 7.90
N PHE A 224 7.20 1.13 6.63
CA PHE A 224 6.98 2.39 5.92
C PHE A 224 5.95 2.21 4.81
N GLY A 225 5.32 3.30 4.36
CA GLY A 225 4.36 3.25 3.25
C GLY A 225 3.17 4.16 3.46
N HIS A 226 2.08 3.84 2.77
CA HIS A 226 0.87 4.65 2.62
C HIS A 226 -0.01 4.59 3.89
N ILE A 227 0.46 5.18 4.98
CA ILE A 227 -0.26 5.16 6.26
C ILE A 227 -1.58 5.95 6.21
N GLY A 228 -1.71 6.93 5.31
CA GLY A 228 -2.98 7.60 5.03
C GLY A 228 -4.07 6.63 4.58
N ASP A 229 -3.68 5.61 3.81
CA ASP A 229 -4.55 4.55 3.29
C ASP A 229 -4.64 3.32 4.20
N ALA A 230 -4.09 3.39 5.41
CA ALA A 230 -3.92 2.25 6.31
C ALA A 230 -3.20 1.06 5.63
N ASN A 231 -2.21 1.38 4.79
CA ASN A 231 -1.45 0.45 3.96
C ASN A 231 0.05 0.68 4.15
N VAL A 232 0.58 0.25 5.29
CA VAL A 232 2.03 0.26 5.55
C VAL A 232 2.67 -1.07 5.18
N HIS A 233 3.90 -1.01 4.68
CA HIS A 233 4.68 -2.18 4.29
C HIS A 233 5.70 -2.52 5.36
N VAL A 234 5.52 -3.69 5.99
CA VAL A 234 6.56 -4.34 6.77
C VAL A 234 7.54 -4.94 5.79
N ASN A 235 8.82 -4.62 5.94
CA ASN A 235 9.91 -5.21 5.17
C ASN A 235 10.83 -5.96 6.13
N LEU A 236 10.79 -7.29 6.11
CA LEU A 236 11.66 -8.14 6.91
C LEU A 236 12.95 -8.45 6.14
N MET A 237 14.07 -8.44 6.85
CA MET A 237 15.40 -8.75 6.34
C MET A 237 16.09 -9.76 7.28
N PRO A 238 15.64 -11.03 7.30
CA PRO A 238 16.30 -12.09 8.07
C PRO A 238 17.78 -12.20 7.70
N ASP A 239 18.59 -12.80 8.57
CA ASP A 239 20.02 -13.03 8.40
C ASP A 239 20.40 -14.51 8.18
N SER A 240 19.40 -15.40 8.09
CA SER A 240 19.58 -16.86 8.03
C SER A 240 18.38 -17.57 7.39
N SER A 241 18.57 -18.81 6.94
CA SER A 241 17.49 -19.63 6.38
C SER A 241 16.43 -20.04 7.40
N GLU A 242 16.81 -20.27 8.66
CA GLU A 242 15.84 -20.43 9.76
C GLU A 242 15.02 -19.15 9.96
N GLY A 243 15.64 -17.99 9.75
CA GLY A 243 14.97 -16.71 9.70
C GLY A 243 13.93 -16.60 8.56
N ASP A 244 14.18 -17.21 7.40
CA ASP A 244 13.22 -17.20 6.29
C ASP A 244 11.94 -17.98 6.65
N GLU A 245 12.04 -19.16 7.28
CA GLU A 245 10.86 -19.94 7.72
C GLU A 245 10.04 -19.18 8.76
N ARG A 246 10.72 -18.53 9.72
CA ARG A 246 10.06 -17.69 10.72
C ARG A 246 9.41 -16.45 10.11
N ALA A 247 10.00 -15.90 9.05
CA ALA A 247 9.44 -14.77 8.33
C ALA A 247 8.20 -15.19 7.55
N GLU A 248 8.19 -16.37 6.91
CA GLU A 248 7.00 -16.92 6.26
C GLU A 248 5.85 -17.12 7.25
N ALA A 249 6.12 -17.73 8.40
CA ALA A 249 5.12 -17.90 9.46
C ALA A 249 4.58 -16.54 9.97
N LEU A 250 5.45 -15.54 10.13
CA LEU A 250 5.05 -14.20 10.54
C LEU A 250 4.21 -13.47 9.48
N MET A 251 4.53 -13.64 8.20
CA MET A 251 3.72 -13.11 7.10
C MET A 251 2.31 -13.73 7.04
N GLU A 252 2.18 -15.01 7.41
CA GLU A 252 0.88 -15.67 7.54
C GLU A 252 0.09 -15.15 8.76
N ASP A 253 0.75 -14.97 9.91
CA ASP A 253 0.18 -14.32 11.11
C ASP A 253 -0.38 -12.92 10.77
N PHE A 254 0.39 -12.13 10.03
CA PHE A 254 -0.03 -10.82 9.51
C PHE A 254 -1.26 -10.91 8.62
N ALA A 255 -1.28 -11.85 7.68
CA ALA A 255 -2.40 -12.02 6.76
C ALA A 255 -3.69 -12.39 7.52
N HIS A 256 -3.62 -13.29 8.49
CA HIS A 256 -4.76 -13.66 9.33
C HIS A 256 -5.29 -12.49 10.16
N TYR A 257 -4.40 -11.73 10.80
CA TYR A 257 -4.80 -10.57 11.58
C TYR A 257 -5.49 -9.51 10.72
N VAL A 258 -4.91 -9.17 9.56
CA VAL A 258 -5.50 -8.20 8.61
C VAL A 258 -6.89 -8.61 8.16
N VAL A 259 -7.07 -9.88 7.79
CA VAL A 259 -8.38 -10.41 7.41
C VAL A 259 -9.36 -10.35 8.58
N SER A 260 -8.92 -10.64 9.81
CA SER A 260 -9.79 -10.55 11.00
C SER A 260 -10.33 -9.15 11.27
N LEU A 261 -9.61 -8.10 10.81
CA LEU A 261 -10.01 -6.69 10.88
C LEU A 261 -10.89 -6.26 9.69
N GLY A 262 -11.25 -7.17 8.77
CA GLY A 262 -11.97 -6.86 7.54
C GLY A 262 -11.10 -6.22 6.45
N GLY A 263 -9.79 -6.45 6.50
CA GLY A 263 -8.80 -5.91 5.57
C GLY A 263 -8.53 -6.78 4.33
N THR A 264 -7.50 -6.41 3.57
CA THR A 264 -7.01 -7.10 2.36
C THR A 264 -5.54 -7.48 2.46
N VAL A 265 -5.20 -8.64 1.89
CA VAL A 265 -3.82 -9.14 1.76
C VAL A 265 -3.13 -8.71 0.46
N ALA A 266 -3.82 -7.92 -0.36
CA ALA A 266 -3.26 -7.31 -1.56
C ALA A 266 -3.92 -5.94 -1.77
N ALA A 267 -3.29 -4.90 -1.24
CA ALA A 267 -3.76 -3.54 -1.39
C ALA A 267 -3.46 -2.99 -2.80
N GLU A 268 -2.21 -3.13 -3.27
CA GLU A 268 -1.75 -2.50 -4.51
C GLU A 268 -1.20 -3.49 -5.55
N HIS A 269 -0.41 -4.48 -5.13
CA HIS A 269 0.37 -5.32 -6.07
C HIS A 269 -0.41 -6.50 -6.66
N GLY A 270 -1.67 -6.67 -6.26
CA GLY A 270 -2.47 -7.84 -6.59
C GLY A 270 -2.03 -9.11 -5.84
N ILE A 271 -2.68 -10.21 -6.21
CA ILE A 271 -2.48 -11.54 -5.64
C ILE A 271 -1.41 -12.30 -6.44
N GLY A 272 -1.47 -12.20 -7.77
CA GLY A 272 -0.51 -12.85 -8.65
C GLY A 272 -0.46 -14.36 -8.47
N LYS A 273 0.72 -14.92 -8.72
CA LYS A 273 1.03 -16.34 -8.42
C LYS A 273 1.58 -16.52 -7.01
N HIS A 274 2.19 -15.46 -6.46
CA HIS A 274 2.95 -15.53 -5.22
C HIS A 274 2.06 -15.50 -3.98
N LYS A 275 0.92 -14.79 -4.03
CA LYS A 275 -0.02 -14.68 -2.91
C LYS A 275 -1.33 -15.43 -3.15
N ALA A 276 -1.41 -16.28 -4.18
CA ALA A 276 -2.64 -17.01 -4.53
C ALA A 276 -3.20 -17.83 -3.35
N ASN A 277 -2.32 -18.33 -2.48
CA ASN A 277 -2.68 -19.03 -1.25
C ASN A 277 -3.36 -18.14 -0.19
N LEU A 278 -3.21 -16.80 -0.26
CA LEU A 278 -3.82 -15.87 0.69
C LEU A 278 -5.26 -15.49 0.29
N LEU A 279 -5.67 -15.74 -0.96
CA LEU A 279 -7.02 -15.43 -1.44
C LEU A 279 -8.11 -16.17 -0.61
N LYS A 280 -7.83 -17.41 -0.20
CA LYS A 280 -8.70 -18.23 0.66
C LYS A 280 -8.83 -17.73 2.10
N LEU A 281 -7.93 -16.84 2.53
CA LEU A 281 -8.05 -16.19 3.83
C LEU A 281 -9.13 -15.12 3.76
N MET A 282 -9.17 -14.38 2.64
CA MET A 282 -10.14 -13.30 2.43
C MET A 282 -11.53 -13.82 2.06
N TYR A 283 -11.61 -14.76 1.12
CA TYR A 283 -12.88 -15.12 0.48
C TYR A 283 -13.29 -16.56 0.79
N SER A 284 -14.60 -16.77 0.92
CA SER A 284 -15.17 -18.11 1.05
C SER A 284 -14.96 -18.93 -0.23
N ALA A 285 -15.06 -20.25 -0.11
CA ALA A 285 -14.93 -21.15 -1.27
C ALA A 285 -15.96 -20.81 -2.36
N ASP A 286 -17.19 -20.43 -1.99
CA ASP A 286 -18.25 -20.08 -2.93
C ASP A 286 -17.95 -18.78 -3.69
N GLU A 287 -17.33 -17.81 -3.03
CA GLU A 287 -16.92 -16.53 -3.63
C GLU A 287 -15.73 -16.69 -4.56
N ILE A 288 -14.75 -17.50 -4.17
CA ILE A 288 -13.65 -17.85 -5.07
C ILE A 288 -14.20 -18.56 -6.32
N GLU A 289 -15.17 -19.46 -6.15
CA GLU A 289 -15.81 -20.12 -7.28
C GLU A 289 -16.61 -19.13 -8.14
N ALA A 290 -17.20 -18.08 -7.55
CA ALA A 290 -17.86 -17.02 -8.31
C ALA A 290 -16.87 -16.30 -9.23
N MET A 291 -15.67 -15.99 -8.73
CA MET A 291 -14.61 -15.42 -9.57
C MET A 291 -14.17 -16.40 -10.67
N ARG A 292 -14.07 -17.70 -10.36
CA ARG A 292 -13.73 -18.73 -11.35
C ARG A 292 -14.81 -18.92 -12.42
N ASP A 293 -16.10 -18.75 -12.09
CA ASP A 293 -17.18 -18.77 -13.08
C ASP A 293 -16.97 -17.67 -14.12
N VAL A 294 -16.63 -16.46 -13.69
CA VAL A 294 -16.31 -15.34 -14.59
C VAL A 294 -15.08 -15.64 -15.45
N LYS A 295 -14.03 -16.21 -14.84
CA LYS A 295 -12.84 -16.67 -15.58
C LYS A 295 -13.21 -17.71 -16.65
N ARG A 296 -14.03 -18.71 -16.31
CA ARG A 296 -14.49 -19.75 -17.25
C ARG A 296 -15.40 -19.19 -18.34
N HIS A 297 -16.18 -18.16 -18.04
CA HIS A 297 -17.03 -17.51 -19.02
C HIS A 297 -16.21 -16.77 -20.09
N LEU A 298 -15.20 -16.00 -19.67
CA LEU A 298 -14.40 -15.16 -20.57
C LEU A 298 -13.21 -15.90 -21.20
N ASP A 299 -12.65 -16.89 -20.51
CA ASP A 299 -11.56 -17.74 -20.98
C ASP A 299 -11.81 -19.22 -20.60
N PRO A 300 -12.69 -19.92 -21.35
CA PRO A 300 -13.09 -21.30 -21.06
C PRO A 300 -11.93 -22.30 -21.07
N GLN A 301 -10.87 -22.00 -21.82
CA GLN A 301 -9.68 -22.83 -21.96
C GLN A 301 -8.57 -22.49 -20.96
N TRP A 302 -8.77 -21.48 -20.10
CA TRP A 302 -7.80 -21.05 -19.10
C TRP A 302 -6.41 -20.72 -19.69
N LEU A 303 -6.40 -20.06 -20.85
CA LEU A 303 -5.16 -19.67 -21.53
C LEU A 303 -4.49 -18.45 -20.87
N LEU A 304 -5.28 -17.46 -20.46
CA LEU A 304 -4.76 -16.20 -19.92
C LEU A 304 -4.37 -16.31 -18.45
N GLY A 305 -3.16 -15.85 -18.12
CA GLY A 305 -2.72 -15.72 -16.73
C GLY A 305 -2.70 -17.05 -15.97
N GLN A 306 -2.27 -18.15 -16.60
CA GLN A 306 -2.24 -19.48 -15.97
C GLN A 306 -1.57 -19.45 -14.59
N GLY A 307 -2.32 -19.88 -13.56
CA GLY A 307 -1.89 -19.91 -12.17
C GLY A 307 -1.90 -18.57 -11.44
N THR A 308 -2.24 -17.47 -12.11
CA THR A 308 -2.45 -16.15 -11.51
C THR A 308 -3.81 -16.12 -10.82
N ILE A 309 -3.87 -15.58 -9.59
CA ILE A 309 -5.03 -15.52 -8.69
C ILE A 309 -5.52 -16.89 -8.22
N PHE A 310 -5.75 -17.85 -9.13
CA PHE A 310 -6.29 -19.19 -8.84
C PHE A 310 -5.24 -20.31 -8.96
N GLY A 311 -3.97 -20.00 -8.70
CA GLY A 311 -2.90 -21.00 -8.70
C GLY A 311 -3.12 -22.09 -7.65
N PRO A 312 -2.53 -23.28 -7.83
CA PRO A 312 -2.54 -24.31 -6.80
C PRO A 312 -1.94 -23.74 -5.52
N SER A 313 -2.53 -24.04 -4.36
CA SER A 313 -1.90 -23.75 -3.08
C SER A 313 -0.52 -24.40 -3.09
N LYS A 314 0.53 -23.63 -2.83
CA LYS A 314 1.81 -24.22 -2.47
C LYS A 314 1.56 -25.00 -1.18
N ASN A 315 1.64 -26.33 -1.26
CA ASN A 315 1.67 -27.21 -0.10
C ASN A 315 2.95 -26.98 0.68
#